data_AF-A0A3B0XPL6-F1
#
_entry.id   AF-A0A3B0XPL6-F1
#
_cell.length_a   1.000
_cell.length_b   1.000
_cell.length_c   1.000
_cell.angle_alpha   90.00
_cell.angle_beta   90.00
_cell.angle_gamma   90.00
#
_symmetry.space_group_name_H-M   'P 1'
#
loop_
_entity.id
_entity.type
_entity.pdbx_description
1 polymer ?
#
loop_
_entity_poly.entity_id
_entity_poly.type
_entity_poly.pdbx_seq_one_letter_code
_entity_poly.pdbx_strand_id
1 'polypeptide(L)'
;MVSALSECVLSFLRVKLMRFYNPVVHFMGVYIVLGIFGGFAAASVDVSLRVLNSLKAQSDQVRYITYLSDCTDLISTQITAGDDAFVLSPSDGSSVAETPLACEYEFTATGSGRFNPILDFTFRDQTQHNLTAVFQIDSVSPDLSFNDIAIKSVNGQQALFISVNTTATDINAISFSVLGLRASDLRKFGGVIDKIKENGLAFADTDGVKNLFP
;
A
#
# COMPACT_ATOMS: atom_id res chain seq x y z
N MET A 1 -5.19 -10.85 24.53
CA MET A 1 -4.71 -9.45 24.61
C MET A 1 -3.31 -9.41 24.01
N VAL A 2 -3.21 -9.09 22.73
CA VAL A 2 -1.95 -8.73 22.06
C VAL A 2 -2.27 -7.46 21.29
N SER A 3 -1.98 -6.32 21.91
CA SER A 3 -2.00 -5.00 21.27
C SER A 3 -0.68 -4.86 20.51
N ALA A 4 -0.69 -5.21 19.22
CA ALA A 4 0.40 -4.89 18.32
C ALA A 4 0.29 -3.40 17.97
N LEU A 5 1.11 -2.57 18.61
CA LEU A 5 1.39 -1.21 18.17
C LEU A 5 2.13 -1.32 16.82
N SER A 6 1.35 -1.29 15.74
CA SER A 6 1.85 -1.20 14.38
C SER A 6 2.03 0.29 14.06
N GLU A 7 3.23 0.81 14.28
CA GLU A 7 3.64 2.05 13.65
C GLU A 7 3.88 1.76 12.17
N CYS A 8 2.94 2.12 11.30
CA CYS A 8 3.11 2.02 9.86
C CYS A 8 3.96 3.22 9.40
N VAL A 9 5.27 3.02 9.27
CA VAL A 9 6.19 4.03 8.73
C VAL A 9 6.17 3.94 7.21
N LEU A 10 5.36 4.78 6.56
CA LEU A 10 5.45 4.97 5.10
C LEU A 10 6.64 5.89 4.80
N SER A 11 7.76 5.29 4.43
CA SER A 11 8.81 5.98 3.68
C SER A 11 8.47 5.95 2.19
N PHE A 12 9.04 6.87 1.42
CA PHE A 12 9.03 6.93 -0.07
C PHE A 12 8.03 7.90 -0.71
N LEU A 13 8.22 9.21 -0.49
CA LEU A 13 8.05 10.17 -1.59
C LEU A 13 9.43 10.59 -2.08
N ARG A 14 9.82 10.15 -3.28
CA ARG A 14 11.03 10.65 -3.98
C ARG A 14 10.62 11.74 -4.96
N VAL A 15 10.80 13.00 -4.58
CA VAL A 15 10.62 14.11 -5.51
C VAL A 15 11.95 14.39 -6.20
N LYS A 16 11.97 14.27 -7.53
CA LYS A 16 13.16 14.49 -8.36
C LYS A 16 13.53 15.97 -8.34
N LEU A 17 14.59 16.33 -7.63
CA LEU A 17 15.16 17.68 -7.68
C LEU A 17 15.71 17.96 -9.10
N MET A 18 15.37 19.11 -9.67
CA MET A 18 15.94 19.54 -10.96
C MET A 18 17.46 19.73 -10.81
N ARG A 19 18.22 18.98 -11.62
CA ARG A 19 19.67 18.76 -11.48
C ARG A 19 20.51 20.03 -11.64
N PHE A 20 21.51 20.18 -10.77
CA PHE A 20 22.81 20.79 -11.11
C PHE A 20 23.86 19.68 -11.24
N TYR A 21 24.65 19.73 -12.31
CA TYR A 21 25.50 18.66 -12.83
C TYR A 21 26.97 18.83 -12.38
N ASN A 22 27.61 17.78 -11.85
CA ASN A 22 29.06 17.58 -11.95
C ASN A 22 29.45 16.12 -11.62
N PRO A 23 30.21 15.39 -12.47
CA PRO A 23 30.59 14.01 -12.19
C PRO A 23 32.11 13.80 -12.04
N VAL A 24 32.53 13.11 -10.98
CA VAL A 24 33.71 12.21 -10.93
C VAL A 24 33.34 11.15 -9.86
N VAL A 25 33.46 9.84 -10.05
CA VAL A 25 34.65 9.01 -9.74
C VAL A 25 34.40 7.56 -10.19
N HIS A 26 35.49 6.92 -10.66
CA HIS A 26 35.70 5.51 -11.02
C HIS A 26 35.34 4.50 -9.92
N PHE A 27 34.87 3.30 -10.29
CA PHE A 27 34.98 2.10 -9.44
C PHE A 27 35.49 0.89 -10.24
N MET A 28 36.57 0.31 -9.74
CA MET A 28 37.22 -0.90 -10.22
C MET A 28 36.62 -2.10 -9.45
N GLY A 29 36.36 -3.19 -10.19
CA GLY A 29 35.54 -4.32 -9.72
C GLY A 29 36.24 -5.31 -8.79
N VAL A 30 35.42 -6.13 -8.15
CA VAL A 30 35.78 -7.39 -7.49
C VAL A 30 34.65 -8.38 -7.77
N TYR A 31 34.98 -9.51 -8.40
CA TYR A 31 34.06 -10.63 -8.63
C TYR A 31 34.15 -11.61 -7.45
N ILE A 32 33.02 -11.93 -6.81
CA ILE A 32 32.89 -13.00 -5.83
C ILE A 32 32.03 -14.11 -6.44
N VAL A 33 32.59 -15.32 -6.50
CA VAL A 33 31.92 -16.56 -6.89
C VAL A 33 31.15 -17.07 -5.68
N LEU A 34 29.82 -17.18 -5.78
CA LEU A 34 28.93 -17.67 -4.72
C LEU A 34 28.42 -19.08 -5.08
N GLY A 35 28.69 -20.05 -4.21
CA GLY A 35 28.21 -21.43 -4.32
C GLY A 35 26.72 -21.53 -4.00
N ILE A 36 25.99 -22.26 -4.86
CA ILE A 36 24.54 -22.44 -4.79
C ILE A 36 24.22 -23.56 -3.80
N PHE A 37 23.80 -23.21 -2.58
CA PHE A 37 23.04 -24.11 -1.72
C PHE A 37 21.55 -23.99 -2.09
N GLY A 38 21.01 -25.02 -2.74
CA GLY A 38 19.59 -25.11 -3.07
C GLY A 38 18.76 -25.44 -1.85
N GLY A 39 18.26 -24.42 -1.16
CA GLY A 39 17.12 -24.54 -0.25
C GLY A 39 15.84 -24.53 -1.09
N PHE A 40 15.05 -25.61 -1.02
CA PHE A 40 13.69 -25.60 -1.55
C PHE A 40 12.87 -24.66 -0.66
N ALA A 41 12.61 -23.44 -1.15
CA ALA A 41 11.62 -22.56 -0.55
C ALA A 41 10.24 -23.14 -0.86
N ALA A 42 9.50 -23.57 0.16
CA ALA A 42 8.07 -23.76 0.02
C ALA A 42 7.48 -22.37 -0.31
N ALA A 43 6.90 -22.24 -1.49
CA ALA A 43 6.18 -21.02 -1.85
C ALA A 43 4.97 -20.91 -0.91
N SER A 44 5.01 -19.96 0.01
CA SER A 44 3.86 -19.62 0.83
C SER A 44 2.86 -18.88 -0.04
N VAL A 45 1.64 -19.41 -0.14
CA VAL A 45 0.53 -18.69 -0.76
C VAL A 45 0.14 -17.53 0.15
N ASP A 46 0.25 -16.31 -0.37
CA ASP A 46 -0.12 -15.09 0.33
C ASP A 46 -1.59 -14.76 0.06
N VAL A 47 -2.33 -14.46 1.13
CA VAL A 47 -3.77 -14.18 1.08
C VAL A 47 -4.02 -12.88 1.78
N SER A 48 -4.80 -11.99 1.15
CA SER A 48 -5.27 -10.78 1.81
C SER A 48 -6.77 -10.57 1.61
N LEU A 49 -7.40 -9.87 2.55
CA LEU A 49 -8.79 -9.48 2.52
C LEU A 49 -8.89 -8.01 2.88
N ARG A 50 -9.64 -7.25 2.08
CA ARG A 50 -9.80 -5.79 2.24
C ARG A 50 -11.27 -5.41 2.09
N VAL A 51 -11.62 -4.28 2.69
CA VAL A 51 -12.94 -3.68 2.57
C VAL A 51 -12.93 -2.69 1.41
N LEU A 52 -13.94 -2.74 0.54
CA LEU A 52 -14.09 -1.85 -0.61
C LEU A 52 -14.90 -0.58 -0.32
N ASN A 53 -15.71 -0.57 0.74
CA ASN A 53 -16.56 0.55 1.12
C ASN A 53 -16.29 1.04 2.55
N SER A 54 -16.57 2.32 2.83
CA SER A 54 -16.48 2.85 4.19
C SER A 54 -17.43 2.08 5.13
N LEU A 55 -16.89 1.56 6.23
CA LEU A 55 -17.65 0.88 7.27
C LEU A 55 -18.47 1.91 8.05
N LYS A 56 -19.77 1.67 8.19
CA LYS A 56 -20.69 2.54 8.94
C LYS A 56 -21.63 1.68 9.78
N ALA A 57 -21.95 2.14 10.98
CA ALA A 57 -22.81 1.40 11.91
C ALA A 57 -24.20 1.09 11.32
N GLN A 58 -24.71 2.00 10.48
CA GLN A 58 -26.01 1.88 9.81
C GLN A 58 -25.93 1.26 8.40
N SER A 59 -24.77 0.74 7.99
CA SER A 59 -24.67 0.03 6.71
C SER A 59 -25.16 -1.40 6.89
N ASP A 60 -26.17 -1.80 6.11
CA ASP A 60 -26.71 -3.16 6.12
C ASP A 60 -25.83 -4.16 5.35
N GLN A 61 -24.87 -3.65 4.58
CA GLN A 61 -23.94 -4.45 3.78
C GLN A 61 -22.50 -3.93 3.86
N VAL A 62 -21.54 -4.85 3.72
CA VAL A 62 -20.12 -4.54 3.56
C VAL A 62 -19.60 -5.25 2.32
N ARG A 63 -18.86 -4.54 1.47
CA ARG A 63 -18.23 -5.08 0.27
C ARG A 63 -16.78 -5.39 0.56
N TYR A 64 -16.35 -6.56 0.14
CA TYR A 64 -15.01 -7.08 0.35
C TYR A 64 -14.36 -7.41 -0.98
N ILE A 65 -13.03 -7.32 -1.00
CA ILE A 65 -12.18 -7.91 -2.02
C ILE A 65 -11.14 -8.78 -1.33
N THR A 66 -10.99 -10.01 -1.80
CA THR A 66 -9.89 -10.87 -1.38
C THR A 66 -8.92 -11.07 -2.54
N TYR A 67 -7.64 -11.11 -2.21
CA TYR A 67 -6.53 -11.37 -3.13
C TYR A 67 -5.83 -12.65 -2.70
N LEU A 68 -5.55 -13.51 -3.69
CA LEU A 68 -4.78 -14.73 -3.53
C LEU A 68 -3.59 -14.68 -4.49
N SER A 69 -2.37 -14.83 -3.97
CA SER A 69 -1.15 -14.67 -4.79
C SER A 69 -0.95 -15.74 -5.86
N ASP A 70 -1.50 -16.94 -5.64
CA ASP A 70 -1.48 -18.07 -6.58
C ASP A 70 -2.78 -18.87 -6.49
N CYS A 71 -3.57 -18.84 -7.56
CA CYS A 71 -4.84 -19.54 -7.67
C CYS A 71 -4.79 -20.76 -8.60
N THR A 72 -3.59 -21.15 -9.08
CA THR A 72 -3.41 -22.22 -10.08
C THR A 72 -3.96 -23.56 -9.60
N ASP A 73 -3.78 -23.85 -8.31
CA ASP A 73 -4.22 -25.08 -7.67
C ASP A 73 -5.47 -24.91 -6.81
N LEU A 74 -6.10 -23.73 -6.81
CA LEU A 74 -7.33 -23.51 -6.06
C LEU A 74 -8.47 -24.35 -6.64
N ILE A 75 -9.19 -25.08 -5.79
CA ILE A 75 -10.42 -25.80 -6.16
C ILE A 75 -11.65 -24.95 -5.85
N SER A 76 -11.69 -24.40 -4.64
CA SER A 76 -12.85 -23.63 -4.17
C SER A 76 -12.46 -22.72 -3.02
N THR A 77 -13.17 -21.61 -2.92
CA THR A 77 -13.16 -20.71 -1.78
C THR A 77 -14.53 -20.69 -1.15
N GLN A 78 -14.65 -21.19 0.06
CA GLN A 78 -15.86 -21.04 0.86
C GLN A 78 -15.76 -19.76 1.69
N ILE A 79 -16.78 -18.92 1.59
CA ILE A 79 -16.84 -17.63 2.27
C ILE A 79 -18.04 -17.66 3.19
N THR A 80 -17.85 -17.32 4.46
CA THR A 80 -18.93 -17.12 5.43
C THR A 80 -18.79 -15.72 6.01
N ALA A 81 -19.81 -14.88 5.85
CA ALA A 81 -19.78 -13.51 6.35
C ALA A 81 -21.19 -13.05 6.74
N GLY A 82 -21.44 -12.98 8.04
CA GLY A 82 -22.76 -12.65 8.57
C GLY A 82 -23.81 -13.69 8.22
N ASP A 83 -24.89 -13.26 7.59
CA ASP A 83 -25.99 -14.15 7.20
C ASP A 83 -25.75 -14.82 5.83
N ASP A 84 -24.66 -14.45 5.16
CA ASP A 84 -24.31 -14.93 3.83
C ASP A 84 -23.22 -16.02 3.85
N ALA A 85 -23.42 -17.04 3.02
CA ALA A 85 -22.43 -18.07 2.75
C ALA A 85 -22.33 -18.31 1.24
N PHE A 86 -21.11 -18.27 0.70
CA PHE A 86 -20.83 -18.43 -0.71
C PHE A 86 -19.79 -19.51 -0.93
N VAL A 87 -19.86 -20.18 -2.07
CA VAL A 87 -18.77 -21.03 -2.57
C VAL A 87 -18.39 -20.49 -3.92
N LEU A 88 -17.19 -19.94 -4.01
CA LEU A 88 -16.62 -19.41 -5.24
C LEU A 88 -15.65 -20.43 -5.84
N SER A 89 -15.72 -20.55 -7.15
CA SER A 89 -14.79 -21.33 -7.96
C SER A 89 -13.69 -20.40 -8.53
N PRO A 90 -12.55 -20.95 -8.99
CA PRO A 90 -11.51 -20.17 -9.65
C PRO A 90 -12.02 -19.32 -10.83
N SER A 91 -13.07 -19.78 -11.52
CA SER A 91 -13.68 -19.05 -12.63
C SER A 91 -14.50 -17.83 -12.24
N ASP A 92 -14.88 -17.71 -10.97
CA ASP A 92 -15.61 -16.54 -10.47
C ASP A 92 -14.68 -15.36 -10.14
N GLY A 93 -13.36 -15.62 -10.14
CA GLY A 93 -12.32 -14.64 -9.81
C GLY A 93 -11.86 -13.84 -11.02
N SER A 94 -11.38 -12.64 -10.76
CA SER A 94 -10.71 -11.80 -11.76
C SER A 94 -9.20 -11.96 -11.66
N SER A 95 -8.51 -12.02 -12.79
CA SER A 95 -7.04 -12.06 -12.84
C SER A 95 -6.44 -10.68 -12.56
N VAL A 96 -5.33 -10.63 -11.84
CA VAL A 96 -4.61 -9.37 -11.56
C VAL A 96 -3.58 -9.10 -12.65
N ALA A 97 -3.62 -7.91 -13.26
CA ALA A 97 -2.84 -7.58 -14.46
C ALA A 97 -1.31 -7.68 -14.28
N GLU A 98 -0.82 -7.42 -13.07
CA GLU A 98 0.61 -7.45 -12.74
C GLU A 98 1.09 -8.84 -12.27
N THR A 99 0.16 -9.73 -11.90
CA THR A 99 0.44 -11.05 -11.33
C THR A 99 -0.52 -12.09 -11.92
N PRO A 100 -0.17 -12.75 -13.05
CA PRO A 100 -1.10 -13.60 -13.81
C PRO A 100 -1.51 -14.90 -13.09
N LEU A 101 -0.81 -15.27 -12.01
CA LEU A 101 -1.17 -16.40 -11.15
C LEU A 101 -2.14 -15.99 -10.03
N ALA A 102 -2.28 -14.68 -9.78
CA ALA A 102 -3.11 -14.18 -8.70
C ALA A 102 -4.56 -13.99 -9.16
N CYS A 103 -5.48 -14.22 -8.25
CA CYS A 103 -6.90 -13.94 -8.45
C CYS A 103 -7.48 -13.06 -7.35
N GLU A 104 -8.50 -12.31 -7.74
CA GLU A 104 -9.29 -11.49 -6.82
C GLU A 104 -10.76 -11.88 -6.88
N TYR A 105 -11.41 -11.89 -5.72
CA TYR A 105 -12.85 -12.10 -5.61
C TYR A 105 -13.49 -10.94 -4.87
N GLU A 106 -14.52 -10.36 -5.46
CA GLU A 106 -15.39 -9.41 -4.78
C GLU A 106 -16.63 -10.13 -4.25
N PHE A 107 -17.00 -9.83 -3.01
CA PHE A 107 -18.25 -10.32 -2.42
C PHE A 107 -18.87 -9.28 -1.50
N THR A 108 -20.15 -9.44 -1.20
CA THR A 108 -20.90 -8.58 -0.29
C THR A 108 -21.42 -9.41 0.86
N ALA A 109 -21.26 -8.92 2.09
CA ALA A 109 -21.74 -9.55 3.31
C ALA A 109 -22.82 -8.68 3.96
N THR A 110 -23.85 -9.33 4.47
CA THR A 110 -24.99 -8.74 5.17
C THR A 110 -25.21 -9.40 6.54
N GLY A 111 -26.13 -8.87 7.35
CA GLY A 111 -26.44 -9.46 8.65
C GLY A 111 -25.46 -9.08 9.76
N SER A 112 -25.68 -9.63 10.96
CA SER A 112 -24.99 -9.19 12.18
C SER A 112 -23.49 -9.54 12.22
N GLY A 113 -23.08 -10.61 11.53
CA GLY A 113 -21.67 -11.03 11.44
C GLY A 113 -20.93 -10.49 10.22
N ARG A 114 -21.49 -9.53 9.47
CA ARG A 114 -20.89 -9.01 8.23
C ARG A 114 -19.47 -8.47 8.38
N PHE A 115 -19.09 -8.04 9.58
CA PHE A 115 -17.75 -7.54 9.90
C PHE A 115 -16.73 -8.64 10.25
N ASN A 116 -17.15 -9.90 10.32
CA ASN A 116 -16.32 -11.04 10.73
C ASN A 116 -16.28 -12.12 9.63
N PRO A 117 -15.78 -11.82 8.42
CA PRO A 117 -15.72 -12.80 7.34
C PRO A 117 -14.68 -13.89 7.62
N ILE A 118 -15.03 -15.10 7.21
CA ILE A 118 -14.18 -16.30 7.23
C ILE A 118 -14.08 -16.82 5.80
N LEU A 119 -12.85 -17.03 5.33
CA LEU A 119 -12.57 -17.58 4.00
C LEU A 119 -11.76 -18.86 4.15
N ASP A 120 -12.28 -19.95 3.58
CA ASP A 120 -11.64 -21.26 3.53
C ASP A 120 -11.28 -21.59 2.09
N PHE A 121 -9.98 -21.64 1.80
CA PHE A 121 -9.43 -21.99 0.51
C PHE A 121 -9.07 -23.47 0.51
N THR A 122 -9.57 -24.22 -0.47
CA THR A 122 -9.23 -25.63 -0.67
C THR A 122 -8.43 -25.77 -1.96
N PHE A 123 -7.26 -26.39 -1.89
CA PHE A 123 -6.37 -26.60 -3.02
C PHE A 123 -6.40 -28.04 -3.53
N ARG A 124 -5.85 -28.26 -4.73
CA ARG A 124 -5.80 -29.56 -5.41
C ARG A 124 -5.06 -30.64 -4.63
N ASP A 125 -4.05 -30.26 -3.88
CA ASP A 125 -3.28 -31.13 -2.98
C ASP A 125 -4.00 -31.42 -1.67
N GLN A 126 -5.26 -30.97 -1.53
CA GLN A 126 -6.10 -31.05 -0.33
C GLN A 126 -5.62 -30.19 0.84
N THR A 127 -4.62 -29.32 0.63
CA THR A 127 -4.29 -28.32 1.64
C THR A 127 -5.44 -27.34 1.78
N GLN A 128 -5.62 -26.88 3.01
CA GLN A 128 -6.62 -25.89 3.36
C GLN A 128 -5.93 -24.69 3.98
N HIS A 129 -6.29 -23.50 3.51
CA HIS A 129 -5.89 -22.25 4.11
C HIS A 129 -7.15 -21.55 4.63
N ASN A 130 -7.16 -21.22 5.91
CA ASN A 130 -8.23 -20.43 6.52
C ASN A 130 -7.74 -19.01 6.76
N LEU A 131 -8.55 -18.03 6.36
CA LEU A 131 -8.39 -16.62 6.69
C LEU A 131 -9.61 -16.17 7.47
N THR A 132 -9.41 -15.83 8.74
CA THR A 132 -10.42 -15.18 9.57
C THR A 132 -10.05 -13.73 9.78
N ALA A 133 -10.95 -12.81 9.46
CA ALA A 133 -10.75 -11.38 9.67
C ALA A 133 -11.84 -10.80 10.57
N VAL A 134 -11.48 -9.73 11.28
CA VAL A 134 -12.42 -8.95 12.11
C VAL A 134 -12.20 -7.50 11.74
N PHE A 135 -13.26 -6.87 11.25
CA PHE A 135 -13.27 -5.45 10.91
C PHE A 135 -14.03 -4.69 11.98
N GLN A 136 -13.50 -3.54 12.37
CA GLN A 136 -14.17 -2.65 13.31
C GLN A 136 -14.51 -1.35 12.60
N ILE A 137 -15.64 -0.78 13.00
CA ILE A 137 -16.04 0.55 12.55
C ILE A 137 -15.18 1.53 13.31
N ASP A 138 -14.11 1.99 12.69
CA ASP A 138 -13.33 3.07 13.27
C ASP A 138 -14.08 4.40 13.06
N SER A 139 -14.16 5.17 14.15
CA SER A 139 -14.72 6.52 14.15
C SER A 139 -13.64 7.57 14.39
N VAL A 140 -12.40 7.13 14.60
CA VAL A 140 -11.23 7.98 14.76
C VAL A 140 -10.69 8.28 13.38
N SER A 141 -10.67 9.56 13.02
CA SER A 141 -9.98 9.99 11.81
C SER A 141 -8.49 9.65 11.92
N PRO A 142 -7.88 9.08 10.86
CA PRO A 142 -6.45 8.81 10.85
C PRO A 142 -5.68 10.12 11.09
N ASP A 143 -4.79 10.12 12.07
CA ASP A 143 -3.88 11.24 12.29
C ASP A 143 -2.60 11.02 11.50
N LEU A 144 -2.20 12.03 10.72
CA LEU A 144 -0.96 12.03 9.96
C LEU A 144 0.00 13.03 10.57
N SER A 145 1.19 12.57 10.91
CA SER A 145 2.25 13.43 11.44
C SER A 145 3.50 13.34 10.57
N PHE A 146 4.10 14.48 10.27
CA PHE A 146 5.39 14.53 9.58
C PHE A 146 6.50 14.19 10.57
N ASN A 147 7.20 13.08 10.32
CA ASN A 147 8.29 12.61 11.16
C ASN A 147 9.63 13.27 10.77
N ASP A 148 9.94 13.29 9.47
CA ASP A 148 11.18 13.87 8.95
C ASP A 148 10.94 14.55 7.60
N ILE A 149 11.50 15.74 7.43
CA ILE A 149 11.55 16.46 6.16
C ILE A 149 13.00 16.90 5.96
N ALA A 150 13.70 16.23 5.05
CA ALA A 150 15.14 16.42 4.87
C ALA A 150 15.54 16.33 3.41
N ILE A 151 16.58 17.08 3.03
CA ILE A 151 17.24 16.89 1.73
C ILE A 151 18.36 15.88 1.93
N LYS A 152 18.26 14.70 1.30
CA LYS A 152 19.25 13.62 1.39
C LYS A 152 19.88 13.37 0.02
N SER A 153 21.15 12.95 0.02
CA SER A 153 21.81 12.51 -1.21
C SER A 153 21.54 11.02 -1.42
N VAL A 154 20.98 10.67 -2.57
CA VAL A 154 20.73 9.29 -3.00
C VAL A 154 21.36 9.10 -4.37
N ASN A 155 22.29 8.16 -4.50
CA ASN A 155 23.03 7.91 -5.76
C ASN A 155 23.68 9.18 -6.33
N GLY A 156 24.23 10.03 -5.46
CA GLY A 156 24.88 11.30 -5.83
C GLY A 156 23.91 12.40 -6.26
N GLN A 157 22.60 12.19 -6.17
CA GLN A 157 21.58 13.20 -6.46
C GLN A 157 20.91 13.64 -5.16
N GLN A 158 20.71 14.94 -4.99
CA GLN A 158 19.88 15.42 -3.91
C GLN A 158 18.42 14.99 -4.18
N ALA A 159 17.73 14.57 -3.13
CA ALA A 159 16.29 14.31 -3.13
C ALA A 159 15.66 14.90 -1.86
N LEU A 160 14.45 15.42 -1.98
CA LEU A 160 13.63 15.77 -0.82
C LEU A 160 13.00 14.48 -0.28
N PHE A 161 13.33 14.13 0.96
CA PHE A 161 12.73 13.05 1.72
C PHE A 161 11.70 13.61 2.66
N ILE A 162 10.49 13.04 2.57
CA ILE A 162 9.40 13.30 3.50
C ILE A 162 9.00 11.95 4.08
N SER A 163 9.08 11.84 5.39
CA SER A 163 8.62 10.70 6.18
C SER A 163 7.37 11.11 6.92
N VAL A 164 6.31 10.33 6.74
CA VAL A 164 5.02 10.54 7.39
C VAL A 164 4.69 9.31 8.20
N ASN A 165 4.25 9.55 9.42
CA ASN A 165 3.69 8.54 10.30
C ASN A 165 2.18 8.67 10.31
N THR A 166 1.52 7.56 10.56
CA THR A 166 0.07 7.48 10.70
C THR A 166 -0.28 6.66 11.93
N THR A 167 -1.31 7.09 12.67
CA THR A 167 -1.87 6.30 13.77
C THR A 167 -2.82 5.21 13.31
N ALA A 168 -3.34 5.32 12.08
CA ALA A 168 -4.26 4.34 11.51
C ALA A 168 -3.53 3.22 10.79
N THR A 169 -4.02 2.00 10.99
CA THR A 169 -3.46 0.77 10.40
C THR A 169 -4.25 0.28 9.19
N ASP A 170 -5.44 0.83 8.95
CA ASP A 170 -6.44 0.43 7.96
C ASP A 170 -6.67 1.52 6.89
N ILE A 171 -5.58 2.04 6.33
CA ILE A 171 -5.64 3.12 5.34
C ILE A 171 -5.85 2.55 3.94
N ASN A 172 -6.85 3.05 3.22
CA ASN A 172 -7.10 2.63 1.84
C ASN A 172 -6.15 3.26 0.82
N ALA A 173 -5.83 4.55 0.99
CA ALA A 173 -4.93 5.28 0.11
C ALA A 173 -4.30 6.48 0.83
N ILE A 174 -3.04 6.77 0.51
CA ILE A 174 -2.36 8.00 0.94
C ILE A 174 -1.83 8.70 -0.28
N SER A 175 -2.12 9.99 -0.41
CA SER A 175 -1.68 10.79 -1.54
C SER A 175 -1.15 12.14 -1.08
N PHE A 176 -0.05 12.59 -1.67
CA PHE A 176 0.56 13.88 -1.35
C PHE A 176 0.77 14.73 -2.59
N SER A 177 0.53 16.04 -2.44
CA SER A 177 1.04 17.07 -3.34
C SER A 177 2.10 17.85 -2.57
N VAL A 178 3.34 17.84 -3.04
CA VAL A 178 4.46 18.47 -2.34
C VAL A 178 5.09 19.53 -3.22
N LEU A 179 5.26 20.71 -2.62
CA LEU A 179 5.93 21.85 -3.23
C LEU A 179 7.07 22.33 -2.30
N GLY A 180 8.30 22.23 -2.78
CA GLY A 180 9.50 22.72 -2.11
C GLY A 180 9.79 24.16 -2.50
N LEU A 181 9.68 25.08 -1.54
CA LEU A 181 9.92 26.52 -1.74
C LEU A 181 11.07 27.02 -0.86
N ARG A 182 11.88 27.94 -1.39
CA ARG A 182 12.87 28.66 -0.57
C ARG A 182 12.18 29.78 0.18
N ALA A 183 12.53 29.95 1.45
CA ALA A 183 11.98 31.03 2.28
C ALA A 183 12.26 32.42 1.69
N SER A 184 13.39 32.60 1.00
CA SER A 184 13.74 33.85 0.29
C SER A 184 12.74 34.20 -0.80
N ASP A 185 12.30 33.20 -1.57
CA ASP A 185 11.37 33.39 -2.67
C ASP A 185 9.96 33.62 -2.12
N LEU A 186 9.58 32.89 -1.06
CA LEU A 186 8.32 33.14 -0.36
C LEU A 186 8.19 34.58 0.15
N ARG A 187 9.26 35.12 0.74
CA ARG A 187 9.28 36.52 1.21
C ARG A 187 9.21 37.53 0.06
N LYS A 188 9.88 37.27 -1.06
CA LYS A 188 9.86 38.15 -2.25
C LYS A 188 8.45 38.38 -2.79
N PHE A 189 7.59 37.37 -2.74
CA PHE A 189 6.20 37.45 -3.21
C PHE A 189 5.19 37.64 -2.08
N GLY A 190 5.62 38.13 -0.90
CA GLY A 190 4.73 38.42 0.22
C GLY A 190 3.97 37.19 0.74
N GLY A 191 4.51 35.98 0.56
CA GLY A 191 3.88 34.74 0.97
C GLY A 191 2.92 34.12 -0.05
N VAL A 192 2.74 34.73 -1.22
CA VAL A 192 1.78 34.23 -2.23
C VAL A 192 2.38 33.05 -3.01
N ILE A 193 1.93 31.84 -2.69
CA ILE A 193 2.41 30.58 -3.28
C ILE A 193 2.16 30.52 -4.79
N ASP A 194 1.00 30.98 -5.25
CA ASP A 194 0.64 30.91 -6.68
C ASP A 194 1.60 31.73 -7.54
N LYS A 195 2.07 32.88 -7.05
CA LYS A 195 3.09 33.68 -7.74
C LYS A 195 4.41 32.94 -7.86
N ILE A 196 4.78 32.14 -6.88
CA ILE A 196 6.03 31.36 -6.92
C ILE A 196 5.91 30.20 -7.92
N LYS A 197 4.74 29.56 -7.97
CA LYS A 197 4.41 28.53 -8.97
C LYS A 197 4.41 29.10 -10.39
N GLU A 198 3.72 30.22 -10.62
CA GLU A 198 3.69 30.91 -11.92
C GLU A 198 5.08 31.28 -12.43
N ASN A 199 6.00 31.61 -11.52
CA ASN A 199 7.37 31.99 -11.86
C ASN A 199 8.36 30.81 -11.89
N GLY A 200 7.89 29.57 -11.67
CA GLY A 200 8.74 28.37 -11.74
C GLY A 200 9.88 28.33 -10.70
N LEU A 201 9.70 28.99 -9.55
CA LEU A 201 10.74 29.15 -8.53
C LEU A 201 10.76 28.03 -7.49
N ALA A 202 9.84 27.07 -7.58
CA ALA A 202 9.84 25.89 -6.73
C ALA A 202 11.07 25.02 -7.05
N PHE A 203 11.79 24.60 -6.00
CA PHE A 203 12.95 23.73 -6.19
C PHE A 203 12.56 22.24 -6.23
N ALA A 204 11.37 21.90 -5.72
CA ALA A 204 10.78 20.56 -5.80
C ALA A 204 9.28 20.70 -6.05
N ASP A 205 8.73 19.87 -6.93
CA ASP A 205 7.30 19.78 -7.19
C ASP A 205 6.95 18.32 -7.51
N THR A 206 5.84 17.83 -6.98
CA THR A 206 5.28 16.53 -7.38
C THR A 206 4.46 16.59 -8.66
N ASP A 207 4.26 17.79 -9.24
CA ASP A 207 3.39 18.05 -10.39
C ASP A 207 1.96 17.56 -10.12
N GLY A 208 1.43 17.97 -8.97
CA GLY A 208 0.11 17.59 -8.48
C GLY A 208 0.13 16.46 -7.44
N VAL A 209 -1.01 15.80 -7.27
CA VAL A 209 -1.20 14.75 -6.27
C VAL A 209 -0.56 13.44 -6.75
N LYS A 210 0.30 12.84 -5.92
CA LYS A 210 0.88 11.53 -6.14
C LYS A 210 0.36 10.56 -5.09
N ASN A 211 -0.20 9.43 -5.55
CA ASN A 211 -0.56 8.32 -4.69
C ASN A 211 0.74 7.64 -4.23
N LEU A 212 0.88 7.46 -2.92
CA LEU A 212 1.99 6.76 -2.27
C LEU A 212 1.58 5.40 -1.69
N PHE A 213 0.27 5.22 -1.49
CA PHE A 213 -0.33 4.00 -1.02
C PHE A 213 -1.69 3.81 -1.72
N PRO A 214 -2.09 2.58 -2.09
CA PRO A 214 -1.31 1.35 -1.96
C PRO A 214 -0.01 1.40 -2.79
#